data_AF-A0A954HEI3-F1
#
_entry.id   AF-A0A954HEI3-F1
#
_cell.length_a   1.000
_cell.length_b   1.000
_cell.length_c   1.000
_cell.angle_alpha   90.00
_cell.angle_beta   90.00
_cell.angle_gamma   90.00
#
_symmetry.space_group_name_H-M   'P 1'
#
loop_
_entity.id
_entity.type
_entity.pdbx_description
1 polymer ?
#
loop_
_entity_poly.entity_id
_entity_poly.type
_entity_poly.pdbx_seq_one_letter_code
_entity_poly.pdbx_strand_id
1 'polypeptide(L)'
;MTTTDITTRLEKIEQLLVDLIQQKQQKEWYSTAELSELTGRAEFTVREWCRLGRITAEKESNGRKHEWRISHEEVQRILNHGPRPLVPRS
;
A
#
# COMPACT_ATOMS: atom_id res chain seq x y z
N MET A 1 -29.31 -29.92 -17.11
CA MET A 1 -28.69 -29.14 -16.02
C MET A 1 -29.52 -29.38 -14.78
N THR A 2 -28.96 -30.01 -13.75
CA THR A 2 -29.66 -30.28 -12.49
C THR A 2 -29.53 -29.09 -11.56
N THR A 3 -30.48 -28.90 -10.65
CA THR A 3 -30.45 -27.82 -9.65
C THR A 3 -29.14 -27.81 -8.85
N THR A 4 -28.56 -29.00 -8.63
CA THR A 4 -27.27 -29.20 -7.95
C THR A 4 -26.08 -28.59 -8.72
N ASP A 5 -26.08 -28.69 -10.05
CA ASP A 5 -25.01 -28.10 -10.88
C ASP A 5 -25.07 -26.56 -10.83
N ILE A 6 -26.28 -26.00 -10.75
CA ILE A 6 -26.49 -24.56 -10.61
C ILE A 6 -25.98 -24.07 -9.25
N THR A 7 -26.29 -24.76 -8.15
CA THR A 7 -25.84 -24.37 -6.81
C THR A 7 -24.33 -24.39 -6.68
N THR A 8 -23.65 -25.43 -7.20
CA THR A 8 -22.18 -25.50 -7.16
C THR A 8 -21.52 -24.38 -7.94
N ARG A 9 -22.10 -24.00 -9.09
CA ARG A 9 -21.59 -22.86 -9.87
C ARG A 9 -21.80 -21.53 -9.14
N LEU A 10 -22.90 -21.37 -8.42
CA LEU A 10 -23.16 -20.17 -7.60
C LEU A 10 -22.15 -20.04 -6.47
N GLU A 11 -21.91 -21.10 -5.70
CA GLU A 11 -20.91 -21.10 -4.61
C GLU A 11 -19.51 -20.71 -5.13
N LYS A 12 -19.12 -21.25 -6.30
CA LYS A 12 -17.84 -20.90 -6.92
C LYS A 12 -17.77 -19.43 -7.33
N ILE A 13 -18.87 -18.86 -7.84
CA ILE A 13 -18.93 -17.44 -8.19
C ILE A 13 -18.87 -16.58 -6.93
N GLU A 14 -19.60 -16.93 -5.88
CA GLU A 14 -19.58 -16.22 -4.59
C GLU A 14 -18.17 -16.20 -3.99
N GLN A 15 -17.46 -17.32 -4.00
CA GLN A 15 -16.08 -17.37 -3.51
C GLN A 15 -15.15 -16.46 -4.33
N LEU A 16 -15.25 -16.50 -5.66
CA LEU A 16 -14.46 -15.63 -6.53
C LEU A 16 -14.77 -14.14 -6.30
N LEU A 17 -16.03 -13.80 -5.99
CA LEU A 17 -16.42 -12.43 -5.65
C LEU A 17 -15.86 -11.98 -4.31
N VAL A 18 -15.85 -12.85 -3.30
CA VAL A 18 -15.22 -12.58 -1.99
C VAL A 18 -13.73 -12.32 -2.17
N ASP A 19 -13.03 -13.18 -2.90
CA ASP A 19 -11.60 -13.04 -3.16
C ASP A 19 -11.29 -11.74 -3.91
N LEU A 20 -12.11 -11.37 -4.90
CA LEU A 20 -11.96 -10.11 -5.64
C LEU A 20 -12.19 -8.87 -4.77
N ILE A 21 -13.17 -8.91 -3.86
CA ILE A 21 -13.44 -7.80 -2.93
C ILE A 21 -12.28 -7.65 -1.94
N GLN A 22 -11.74 -8.77 -1.43
CA GLN A 22 -10.57 -8.75 -0.54
C GLN A 22 -9.33 -8.18 -1.25
N GLN A 23 -9.11 -8.52 -2.52
CA GLN A 23 -8.03 -7.94 -3.33
C GLN A 23 -8.25 -6.44 -3.63
N LYS A 24 -9.51 -5.99 -3.73
CA LYS A 24 -9.87 -4.60 -4.04
C LYS A 24 -9.89 -3.66 -2.84
N GLN A 25 -9.75 -4.13 -1.60
CA GLN A 25 -9.47 -3.25 -0.46
C GLN A 25 -8.02 -2.73 -0.51
N GLN A 26 -7.69 -2.04 -1.59
CA GLN A 26 -6.46 -1.28 -1.72
C GLN A 26 -6.63 0.00 -0.93
N LYS A 27 -5.85 0.14 0.14
CA LYS A 27 -5.77 1.39 0.88
C LYS A 27 -5.12 2.43 -0.02
N GLU A 28 -5.73 3.62 -0.14
CA GLU A 28 -5.21 4.68 -0.99
C GLU A 28 -3.93 5.32 -0.42
N TRP A 29 -3.86 5.42 0.90
CA TRP A 29 -2.76 6.07 1.63
C TRP A 29 -2.20 5.22 2.75
N TYR A 30 -0.87 5.13 2.82
CA TYR A 30 -0.13 4.38 3.82
C TYR A 30 0.66 5.31 4.72
N SER A 31 0.80 4.93 5.98
CA SER A 31 1.70 5.58 6.94
C SER A 31 3.13 5.04 6.82
N THR A 32 4.08 5.74 7.47
CA THR A 32 5.47 5.24 7.58
C THR A 32 5.55 3.91 8.32
N ALA A 33 4.69 3.69 9.31
CA ALA A 33 4.64 2.44 10.07
C ALA A 33 4.18 1.27 9.18
N GLU A 34 3.12 1.44 8.40
CA GLU A 34 2.64 0.39 7.49
C GLU A 34 3.66 0.07 6.41
N LEU A 35 4.28 1.08 5.80
CA LEU A 35 5.33 0.83 4.82
C LEU A 35 6.57 0.16 5.47
N SER A 36 6.82 0.40 6.76
CA SER A 36 7.90 -0.27 7.51
C SER A 36 7.65 -1.77 7.63
N GLU A 37 6.41 -2.17 7.92
CA GLU A 37 5.99 -3.58 7.98
C GLU A 37 6.10 -4.24 6.61
N LEU A 38 5.63 -3.57 5.55
CA LEU A 38 5.67 -4.10 4.18
C LEU A 38 7.10 -4.26 3.64
N THR A 39 8.02 -3.38 4.01
CA THR A 39 9.41 -3.41 3.52
C THR A 39 10.37 -4.16 4.45
N GLY A 40 9.94 -4.55 5.65
CA GLY A 40 10.78 -5.14 6.69
C GLY A 40 11.88 -4.18 7.19
N ARG A 41 11.68 -2.87 7.06
CA ARG A 41 12.64 -1.84 7.49
C ARG A 41 12.15 -1.16 8.76
N ALA A 42 13.08 -0.61 9.54
CA ALA A 42 12.70 0.21 10.67
C ALA A 42 11.93 1.45 10.21
N GLU A 43 10.87 1.83 10.92
CA GLU A 43 10.03 3.00 10.58
C GLU A 43 10.86 4.29 10.43
N PHE A 44 11.90 4.46 11.26
CA PHE A 44 12.84 5.58 11.15
C PHE A 44 13.49 5.66 9.75
N THR A 45 13.86 4.52 9.16
CA THR A 45 14.45 4.47 7.82
C THR A 45 13.46 4.90 6.75
N VAL A 46 12.20 4.47 6.87
CA VAL A 46 11.11 4.87 5.95
C VAL A 46 10.84 6.37 6.07
N ARG A 47 10.77 6.90 7.29
CA ARG A 47 10.61 8.35 7.54
C ARG A 47 11.75 9.16 6.92
N GLU A 48 12.97 8.64 6.98
CA GLU A 48 14.14 9.27 6.38
C GLU A 48 14.08 9.26 4.85
N TRP A 49 13.51 8.21 4.24
CA TRP A 49 13.22 8.20 2.81
C TRP A 49 12.25 9.31 2.40
N CYS A 50 11.17 9.51 3.15
CA CYS A 50 10.25 10.63 2.91
C CYS A 50 10.98 11.97 3.03
N ARG A 51 11.73 12.16 4.13
CA ARG A 51 12.44 13.41 4.43
C ARG A 51 13.46 13.78 3.35
N LEU A 52 14.15 12.78 2.81
CA LEU A 52 15.17 12.94 1.77
C LEU A 52 14.59 12.95 0.35
N GLY A 53 13.27 12.85 0.17
CA GLY A 53 12.63 12.81 -1.14
C GLY A 53 12.97 11.56 -1.96
N ARG A 54 13.40 10.48 -1.30
CA ARG A 54 13.68 9.20 -1.96
C ARG A 54 12.40 8.44 -2.31
N ILE A 55 11.29 8.82 -1.68
CA ILE A 55 9.96 8.32 -1.95
C ILE A 55 8.98 9.51 -2.03
N THR A 56 7.97 9.39 -2.89
CA THR A 56 6.92 10.40 -3.02
C THR A 56 5.95 10.28 -1.83
N ALA A 57 5.97 11.24 -0.92
CA ALA A 57 5.09 11.27 0.24
C ALA A 57 4.60 12.68 0.52
N GLU A 58 3.37 12.78 1.01
CA GLU A 58 2.74 14.04 1.42
C GLU A 58 2.78 14.17 2.93
N LYS A 59 3.03 15.38 3.42
CA LYS A 59 3.03 15.66 4.84
C LYS A 59 1.67 16.25 5.20
N GLU A 60 0.76 15.40 5.65
CA GLU A 60 -0.59 15.80 6.03
C GLU A 60 -0.54 16.45 7.42
N SER A 61 -1.12 17.64 7.55
CA SER A 61 -1.32 18.29 8.84
C SER A 61 -2.60 17.78 9.48
N ASN A 62 -2.47 16.93 10.51
CA ASN A 62 -3.60 16.52 11.31
C ASN A 62 -3.53 17.24 12.67
N GLY A 63 -3.96 18.50 12.68
CA GLY A 63 -3.84 19.39 13.84
C GLY A 63 -2.37 19.68 14.20
N ARG A 64 -1.95 19.31 15.41
CA ARG A 64 -0.57 19.56 15.92
C ARG A 64 0.47 18.55 15.44
N LYS A 65 0.05 17.47 14.78
CA LYS A 65 0.94 16.43 14.28
C LYS A 65 1.03 16.52 12.76
N HIS A 66 2.24 16.36 12.25
CA HIS A 66 2.48 16.25 10.82
C HIS A 66 2.91 14.82 10.53
N GLU A 67 2.08 14.08 9.82
CA GLU A 67 2.33 12.68 9.48
C GLU A 67 2.59 12.54 7.98
N TRP A 68 3.48 11.62 7.62
CA TRP A 68 3.72 11.28 6.23
C TRP A 68 2.64 10.32 5.74
N ARG A 69 2.07 10.63 4.58
CA ARG A 69 1.17 9.79 3.80
C ARG A 69 1.85 9.40 2.50
N ILE A 70 1.85 8.12 2.18
CA ILE A 70 2.47 7.56 0.98
C ILE A 70 1.35 6.96 0.15
N SER A 71 1.24 7.33 -1.12
CA SER A 71 0.19 6.82 -2.00
C SER A 71 0.38 5.32 -2.25
N HIS A 72 -0.71 4.61 -2.53
CA HIS A 72 -0.65 3.20 -2.91
C HIS A 72 0.31 2.95 -4.09
N GLU A 73 0.27 3.83 -5.10
CA GLU A 73 1.17 3.76 -6.26
C GLU A 73 2.64 3.81 -5.83
N GLU A 74 3.00 4.71 -4.91
CA GLU A 74 4.37 4.81 -4.43
C GLU A 74 4.78 3.61 -3.56
N VAL A 75 3.84 3.04 -2.78
CA VAL A 75 4.07 1.79 -2.05
C VAL A 75 4.36 0.64 -3.02
N GLN A 76 3.60 0.50 -4.10
CA GLN A 76 3.87 -0.53 -5.11
C GLN A 76 5.24 -0.28 -5.78
N ARG A 77 5.56 0.97 -6.11
CA ARG A 77 6.85 1.34 -6.71
C ARG A 77 8.02 0.98 -5.81
N ILE A 78 7.94 1.30 -4.52
CA ILE A 78 9.05 1.05 -3.60
C ILE A 78 9.23 -0.44 -3.28
N LEU A 79 8.16 -1.22 -3.24
CA LEU A 79 8.26 -2.67 -3.08
C LEU A 79 8.96 -3.33 -4.27
N ASN A 80 8.76 -2.80 -5.48
CA ASN A 80 9.40 -3.34 -6.70
C ASN A 80 10.82 -2.81 -6.95
N HIS A 81 11.09 -1.54 -6.65
CA HIS A 81 12.31 -0.85 -7.07
C HIS A 81 13.16 -0.30 -5.91
N GLY A 82 12.65 -0.34 -4.69
CA GLY A 82 13.28 0.30 -3.54
C GLY A 82 13.23 1.84 -3.58
N PRO A 83 13.87 2.50 -2.59
CA PRO A 83 13.93 3.96 -2.50
C PRO A 83 14.86 4.56 -3.58
N ARG A 84 14.47 5.70 -4.16
CA ARG A 84 15.27 6.39 -5.19
C ARG A 84 16.67 6.76 -4.65
N PRO A 85 17.69 6.92 -5.51
CA PRO A 85 19.01 7.37 -5.10
C PRO A 85 18.96 8.74 -4.42
N LEU A 86 19.89 8.99 -3.48
CA LEU A 86 20.10 10.32 -2.93
C LEU A 86 20.77 11.19 -3.99
N VAL A 87 20.05 12.18 -4.49
CA VAL A 87 20.64 13.21 -5.34
C VAL A 87 21.15 14.36 -4.45
N PRO A 88 22.43 14.75 -4.56
CA PRO A 88 22.93 15.95 -3.89
C PRO A 88 22.14 17.17 -4.37
N ARG A 89 21.75 18.07 -3.45
CA ARG A 89 21.26 19.39 -3.85
C ARG A 89 22.46 20.16 -4.40
N SER A 90 22.47 20.37 -5.72
CA SER A 90 23.37 21.29 -6.43
C SER A 90 23.15 22.73 -5.99
#